data_AF-A0A0V1N304-F1
#
_entry.id   AF-A0A0V1N304-F1
#
_cell.length_a   1.000
_cell.length_b   1.000
_cell.length_c   1.000
_cell.angle_alpha   90.00
_cell.angle_beta   90.00
_cell.angle_gamma   90.00
#
_symmetry.space_group_name_H-M   'P 1'
#
loop_
_entity.id
_entity.type
_entity.pdbx_description
1 polymer ?
#
loop_
_entity_poly.entity_id
_entity_poly.type
_entity_poly.pdbx_seq_one_letter_code
_entity_poly.pdbx_strand_id
1 'polypeptide(L)'
;MKLAEAIAMKNMEAWTEDVLVSHVFRRMGVPEEIICDQGSIRLINFIRQMCRLLNIQRVKRTPYRSHSNGQAERGYQTMLSVATADNSFK
;
A
#
# COMPACT_ATOMS: atom_id res chain seq x y z
N MET A 1 9.56 -3.66 -15.03
CA MET A 1 9.21 -4.64 -13.98
C MET A 1 8.61 -3.87 -12.81
N LYS A 2 7.34 -4.09 -12.46
CA LYS A 2 6.72 -3.43 -11.29
C LYS A 2 6.93 -4.35 -10.08
N LEU A 3 7.66 -3.88 -9.07
CA LEU A 3 7.83 -4.60 -7.81
C LEU A 3 6.50 -4.60 -7.07
N ALA A 4 6.08 -5.76 -6.58
CA ALA A 4 4.90 -5.92 -5.74
C ALA A 4 5.34 -6.59 -4.43
N GLU A 5 5.22 -5.88 -3.32
CA GLU A 5 5.50 -6.40 -1.97
C GLU A 5 4.19 -6.53 -1.18
N ALA A 6 4.05 -7.63 -0.45
CA ALA A 6 2.94 -7.86 0.48
C ALA A 6 3.51 -8.04 1.88
N ILE A 7 2.99 -7.30 2.85
CA ILE A 7 3.42 -7.38 4.25
C ILE A 7 2.21 -7.78 5.08
N ALA A 8 2.30 -8.92 5.77
CA ALA A 8 1.24 -9.41 6.65
C ALA A 8 1.20 -8.57 7.93
N MET A 9 0.01 -8.10 8.31
CA MET A 9 -0.16 -7.19 9.45
C MET A 9 -1.34 -7.63 10.31
N LYS A 10 -1.17 -7.61 11.64
CA LYS A 10 -2.23 -8.02 12.59
C LYS A 10 -3.40 -7.05 12.65
N ASN A 11 -3.13 -5.75 12.48
CA ASN A 11 -4.16 -4.71 12.42
C ASN A 11 -3.74 -3.67 11.38
N MET A 12 -4.65 -3.31 10.50
CA MET A 12 -4.40 -2.42 9.36
C MET A 12 -3.99 -1.02 9.78
N GLU A 13 -4.37 -0.52 10.95
CA GLU A 13 -4.23 0.91 11.21
C GLU A 13 -2.95 1.29 11.96
N ALA A 14 -2.72 0.75 13.15
CA ALA A 14 -1.56 1.11 13.97
C ALA A 14 -0.22 0.62 13.38
N TRP A 15 -0.26 -0.48 12.64
CA TRP A 15 0.93 -1.10 12.11
C TRP A 15 1.30 -0.52 10.73
N THR A 16 0.39 0.17 10.04
CA THR A 16 0.69 0.71 8.69
C THR A 16 1.70 1.84 8.76
N GLU A 17 1.63 2.65 9.82
CA GLU A 17 2.57 3.75 10.04
C GLU A 17 4.00 3.21 10.22
N ASP A 18 4.18 2.24 11.11
CA ASP A 18 5.47 1.61 11.36
C ASP A 18 5.98 0.82 10.14
N VAL A 19 5.12 0.04 9.48
CA VAL A 19 5.51 -0.74 8.31
C VAL A 19 5.94 0.16 7.14
N LEU A 20 5.23 1.26 6.87
CA LEU A 20 5.60 2.20 5.81
C LEU A 20 7.00 2.80 6.05
N VAL A 21 7.26 3.26 7.28
CA VAL A 21 8.52 3.93 7.60
C VAL A 21 9.66 2.92 7.75
N SER A 22 9.47 1.90 8.59
CA SER A 22 10.53 0.98 9.01
C SER A 22 10.87 -0.07 7.95
N HIS A 23 9.92 -0.45 7.11
CA HIS A 23 10.12 -1.50 6.09
C HIS A 23 10.15 -0.93 4.67
N VAL A 24 9.12 -0.20 4.26
CA VAL A 24 8.99 0.23 2.85
C VAL A 24 10.01 1.32 2.51
N PHE A 25 10.01 2.45 3.23
CA PHE A 25 10.90 3.57 2.92
C PHE A 25 12.37 3.25 3.21
N ARG A 26 12.65 2.42 4.21
CA ARG A 26 14.01 1.96 4.47
C ARG A 26 14.59 1.14 3.31
N ARG A 27 13.78 0.34 2.62
CA ARG A 27 14.21 -0.52 1.52
C ARG A 27 14.19 0.17 0.16
N MET A 28 13.11 0.91 -0.10
CA MET A 28 12.81 1.49 -1.42
C MET A 28 13.21 2.96 -1.52
N GLY A 29 13.57 3.59 -0.41
CA GLY A 29 13.72 5.04 -0.32
C GLY A 29 12.39 5.77 -0.17
N VAL A 30 12.47 7.08 0.00
CA VAL A 30 11.29 7.95 0.06
C VAL A 30 10.81 8.21 -1.37
N PRO A 31 9.56 7.85 -1.73
CA PRO A 31 9.05 8.06 -3.08
C PRO A 31 8.72 9.54 -3.32
N GLU A 32 8.81 9.98 -4.58
CA GLU A 32 8.39 11.33 -4.99
C GLU A 32 6.87 11.48 -5.01
N GLU A 33 6.16 10.39 -5.31
CA GLU A 33 4.69 10.35 -5.41
C GLU A 33 4.10 9.14 -4.66
N ILE A 34 3.00 9.37 -3.94
CA ILE A 34 2.21 8.30 -3.32
C ILE A 34 0.77 8.35 -3.81
N ILE A 35 0.31 7.19 -4.30
CA ILE A 35 -1.09 6.93 -4.64
C ILE A 35 -1.66 6.02 -3.55
N CYS A 36 -2.69 6.50 -2.84
CA CYS A 36 -3.36 5.74 -1.79
C CYS A 36 -4.89 5.83 -1.96
N ASP A 37 -5.54 4.68 -1.81
CA ASP A 37 -6.99 4.48 -1.77
C ASP A 37 -7.62 5.29 -0.63
N GLN A 38 -8.94 5.47 -0.67
CA GLN A 38 -9.69 6.13 0.41
C GLN A 38 -9.84 5.20 1.63
N GLY A 39 -8.71 4.77 2.21
CA GLY A 39 -8.67 4.00 3.45
C GLY A 39 -9.21 4.79 4.65
N SER A 40 -8.98 4.30 5.87
CA SER A 40 -9.54 4.94 7.06
C SER A 40 -9.08 6.39 7.22
N ILE A 41 -9.94 7.23 7.81
CA ILE A 41 -9.69 8.67 8.00
C ILE A 41 -8.36 8.91 8.74
N ARG A 42 -8.01 8.02 9.68
CA ARG A 42 -6.74 8.05 10.42
C ARG A 42 -5.54 7.84 9.49
N LEU A 43 -5.56 6.78 8.68
CA LEU A 43 -4.49 6.49 7.73
C LEU A 43 -4.31 7.62 6.70
N ILE A 44 -5.42 8.18 6.20
CA ILE A 44 -5.37 9.32 5.28
C ILE A 44 -4.69 10.53 5.94
N ASN A 45 -5.02 10.81 7.20
CA ASN A 45 -4.42 11.91 7.96
C ASN A 45 -2.93 11.68 8.23
N PHE A 46 -2.53 10.46 8.59
CA PHE A 46 -1.12 10.08 8.75
C PHE A 46 -0.34 10.28 7.45
N ILE A 47 -0.78 9.66 6.34
CA ILE A 47 -0.13 9.78 5.04
C ILE A 47 -0.05 11.25 4.62
N ARG A 48 -1.09 12.05 4.86
CA ARG A 48 -1.07 13.49 4.55
C ARG A 48 -0.02 14.25 5.34
N GLN A 49 0.13 13.97 6.64
CA GLN A 49 1.14 14.63 7.46
C GLN A 49 2.55 14.19 7.05
N MET A 50 2.74 12.90 6.86
CA MET A 50 4.00 12.31 6.40
C MET A 50 4.43 12.87 5.03
N CYS A 51 3.54 12.93 4.05
CA CYS A 51 3.84 13.52 2.75
C CYS A 51 4.25 14.98 2.85
N ARG A 52 3.68 15.76 3.78
CA ARG A 52 4.10 17.15 4.02
C ARG A 52 5.51 17.24 4.61
N LEU A 53 5.85 16.35 5.55
CA LEU A 53 7.17 16.34 6.19
C LEU A 53 8.27 15.87 5.24
N LEU A 54 7.97 14.89 4.40
CA LEU A 54 8.92 14.27 3.47
C LEU A 54 8.90 14.91 2.06
N ASN A 55 8.13 15.99 1.88
CA ASN A 55 7.95 16.70 0.61
C ASN A 55 7.49 15.79 -0.56
N ILE A 56 6.65 14.81 -0.24
CA ILE A 56 6.10 13.82 -1.19
C ILE A 56 4.81 14.37 -1.80
N GLN A 57 4.65 14.24 -3.10
CA GLN A 57 3.41 14.60 -3.77
C GLN A 57 2.36 13.50 -3.61
N ARG A 58 1.19 13.85 -3.06
CA ARG A 58 0.07 12.92 -2.96
C ARG A 58 -0.85 13.07 -4.16
N VAL A 59 -0.90 12.03 -5.01
CA VAL A 59 -1.84 11.97 -6.12
C VAL A 59 -3.18 11.44 -5.62
N LYS A 60 -4.17 12.33 -5.47
CA LYS A 60 -5.56 11.92 -5.17
C LYS A 60 -6.19 11.37 -6.44
N ARG A 61 -6.73 10.15 -6.40
CA ARG A 61 -7.63 9.69 -7.46
C ARG A 61 -8.95 10.44 -7.35
N THR A 62 -9.43 10.97 -8.47
CA THR A 62 -10.82 11.39 -8.61
C THR A 62 -11.74 10.19 -8.42
N PRO A 63 -12.94 10.34 -7.79
CA PRO A 63 -13.75 9.20 -7.31
C PRO A 63 -14.35 8.29 -8.39
N TYR A 64 -13.94 8.36 -9.66
CA TYR A 64 -14.65 7.70 -10.76
C TYR A 64 -13.75 7.31 -11.93
N ARG A 65 -12.66 6.56 -11.67
CA ARG A 65 -11.92 5.83 -12.72
C ARG A 65 -11.44 4.48 -12.21
N SER A 66 -12.29 3.47 -12.36
CA SER A 66 -12.04 2.05 -12.07
C SER A 66 -10.86 1.43 -12.84
N HIS A 67 -10.27 2.12 -13.81
CA HIS A 67 -9.22 1.57 -14.67
C HIS A 67 -7.80 1.58 -14.06
N SER A 68 -7.50 2.41 -13.06
CA SER A 68 -6.13 2.50 -12.51
C SER A 68 -5.86 1.56 -11.33
N ASN A 69 -6.87 0.90 -10.76
CA ASN A 69 -6.68 -0.05 -9.65
C ASN A 69 -6.47 -1.50 -10.09
N GLY A 70 -6.74 -1.81 -11.36
CA GLY A 70 -6.64 -3.17 -11.87
C GLY A 70 -5.24 -3.78 -11.75
N GLN A 71 -4.16 -2.99 -11.67
CA GLN A 71 -2.83 -3.54 -11.41
C GLN A 71 -2.63 -3.96 -9.94
N ALA A 72 -3.13 -3.16 -8.99
CA ALA A 72 -3.07 -3.50 -7.57
C ALA A 72 -3.99 -4.69 -7.26
N GLU A 73 -5.21 -4.69 -7.80
CA GLU A 73 -6.16 -5.81 -7.65
C GLU A 73 -5.63 -7.10 -8.27
N ARG A 74 -5.05 -7.05 -9.48
CA ARG A 74 -4.43 -8.24 -10.09
C ARG A 74 -3.25 -8.74 -9.25
N GLY A 75 -2.39 -7.84 -8.77
CA GLY A 75 -1.29 -8.21 -7.88
C GLY A 75 -1.77 -8.90 -6.61
N TYR A 76 -2.80 -8.33 -5.97
CA TYR A 76 -3.43 -8.91 -4.79
C TYR A 76 -4.03 -10.30 -5.06
N GLN A 77 -4.75 -10.47 -6.18
CA GLN A 77 -5.32 -11.76 -6.57
C GLN A 77 -4.25 -12.82 -6.84
N THR A 78 -3.16 -12.46 -7.52
CA THR A 78 -2.03 -13.37 -7.75
C THR A 78 -1.37 -13.78 -6.43
N MET A 79 -1.11 -12.82 -5.53
CA MET A 79 -0.55 -13.12 -4.21
C MET A 79 -1.45 -14.02 -3.39
N LEU A 80 -2.77 -13.76 -3.40
CA LEU A 80 -3.75 -14.59 -2.70
C LEU A 80 -3.79 -16.01 -3.27
N SER A 81 -3.77 -16.16 -4.59
CA SER A 81 -3.76 -17.49 -5.23
C SER A 81 -2.52 -18.32 -4.89
N VAL A 82 -1.35 -17.68 -4.78
CA VAL A 82 -0.11 -18.38 -4.39
C VAL A 82 -0.16 -18.75 -2.91
N ALA A 83 -0.63 -17.85 -2.05
CA ALA A 83 -0.74 -18.11 -0.62
C ALA A 83 -1.78 -19.19 -0.27
N THR A 84 -2.88 -19.32 -1.04
CA THR A 84 -3.90 -20.36 -0.81
C THR A 84 -3.55 -21.69 -1.46
N ALA A 85 -2.83 -21.70 -2.58
CA ALA A 85 -2.35 -22.94 -3.20
C ALA A 85 -1.39 -23.73 -2.29
N ASP A 86 -0.63 -23.03 -1.43
CA ASP A 86 0.31 -23.65 -0.47
C ASP A 86 -0.40 -24.28 0.75
N ASN A 87 -1.69 -23.97 0.96
CA ASN A 87 -2.53 -24.59 2.00
C ASN A 87 -3.15 -25.94 1.58
N SER A 88 -2.82 -26.44 0.39
CA SER A 88 -3.26 -27.75 -0.12
C SER A 88 -2.45 -28.93 0.42
N PHE A 89 -1.42 -28.68 1.24
CA PHE A 89 -0.70 -29.68 2.02
C PHE A 89 -1.11 -29.64 3.50
N LYS A 90 -2.36 -29.99 3.76
CA LYS A 90 -2.82 -30.49 5.07
C LYS A 90 -3.77 -31.65 4.87
#